data_AF-A0A2V7RPX4-F1
#
_entry.id   AF-A0A2V7RPX4-F1
#
_cell.length_a   1.000
_cell.length_b   1.000
_cell.length_c   1.000
_cell.angle_alpha   90.00
_cell.angle_beta   90.00
_cell.angle_gamma   90.00
#
_symmetry.space_group_name_H-M   'P 1'
#
loop_
_entity.id
_entity.type
_entity.pdbx_description
1 polymer ?
#
loop_
_entity_poly.entity_id
_entity_poly.type
_entity_poly.pdbx_seq_one_letter_code
_entity_poly.pdbx_strand_id
1 'polypeptide(L)'
;MRCTLTSWAVHIPRAHLVGPPNPDRRYRLLEQVRRRGRERRYSERTIAAYVHWIRRFVIHFERRHPRELGPEYVREFLSFLANEQCVAASTQNQALAALTFLYVGVLQAPFDRLPGISPARAERRVPTVLSQREIGRLLEHLDGVPRLAVLVMYGSGLRVRECLTLRVRDIDLDRREIVVRAGKGDKDRRAPLAVSAAPALRRHLDERQGLHFRDLKLGIRCTGLSPALERKYPRE
;
A
#
# COMPACT_ATOMS: atom_id res chain seq x y z
N MET A 1 -12.14 35.78 -12.00
CA MET A 1 -13.03 34.68 -12.42
C MET A 1 -12.56 34.14 -13.76
N ARG A 2 -12.06 32.90 -13.80
CA ARG A 2 -12.26 31.93 -14.89
C ARG A 2 -11.47 30.67 -14.53
N CYS A 3 -12.24 29.68 -14.09
CA CYS A 3 -11.85 28.29 -14.05
C CYS A 3 -12.11 27.72 -15.45
N THR A 4 -11.12 27.08 -16.05
CA THR A 4 -11.34 26.09 -17.12
C THR A 4 -10.29 24.99 -16.94
N LEU A 5 -10.79 23.82 -16.58
CA LEU A 5 -10.10 22.53 -16.56
C LEU A 5 -9.87 22.02 -17.99
N THR A 6 -9.07 20.95 -18.10
CA THR A 6 -8.66 20.15 -19.28
C THR A 6 -7.47 20.74 -20.05
N SER A 7 -6.30 20.08 -20.17
CA SER A 7 -6.03 18.68 -20.48
C SER A 7 -4.78 18.18 -19.72
N TRP A 8 -4.97 17.13 -18.90
CA TRP A 8 -3.93 16.43 -18.14
C TRP A 8 -3.30 15.31 -18.98
N ALA A 9 -2.60 15.68 -20.06
CA ALA A 9 -1.79 14.75 -20.82
C ALA A 9 -0.35 15.25 -20.86
N VAL A 10 0.42 14.94 -19.81
CA VAL A 10 1.86 15.12 -19.80
C VAL A 10 2.44 14.16 -20.84
N HIS A 11 2.74 14.67 -22.03
CA HIS A 11 3.34 13.88 -23.11
C HIS A 11 4.80 13.57 -22.75
N ILE A 12 5.05 12.35 -22.26
CA ILE A 12 6.40 11.84 -22.02
C ILE A 12 7.03 11.59 -23.40
N PRO A 13 8.19 12.17 -23.73
CA PRO A 13 8.85 11.91 -25.01
C PRO A 13 9.13 10.41 -25.17
N ARG A 14 8.63 9.83 -26.27
CA ARG A 14 8.67 8.37 -26.52
C ARG A 14 10.10 7.81 -26.47
N ALA A 15 11.12 8.60 -26.80
CA ALA A 15 12.53 8.21 -26.71
C ALA A 15 12.98 7.80 -25.29
N HIS A 16 12.45 8.45 -24.24
CA HIS A 16 12.72 8.07 -22.85
C HIS A 16 11.99 6.77 -22.44
N LEU A 17 11.00 6.35 -23.23
CA LEU A 17 10.24 5.12 -23.05
C LEU A 17 10.70 4.00 -24.01
N VAL A 18 11.35 4.30 -25.13
CA VAL A 18 11.59 3.36 -26.25
C VAL A 18 13.03 3.37 -26.78
N GLY A 19 14.03 3.85 -26.01
CA GLY A 19 15.44 3.61 -26.35
C GLY A 19 15.76 2.11 -26.47
N PRO A 20 16.67 1.69 -27.37
CA PRO A 20 16.99 0.28 -27.57
C PRO A 20 17.49 -0.37 -26.27
N PRO A 21 17.13 -1.63 -25.99
CA PRO A 21 17.54 -2.32 -24.77
C PRO A 21 19.06 -2.38 -24.70
N ASN A 22 19.65 -1.79 -23.66
CA ASN A 22 21.07 -1.89 -23.39
C ASN A 22 21.36 -3.27 -22.76
N PRO A 23 22.13 -4.16 -23.41
CA PRO A 23 22.41 -5.51 -22.91
C PRO A 23 23.17 -5.52 -21.57
N ASP A 24 23.95 -4.48 -21.26
CA ASP A 24 24.66 -4.31 -19.98
C ASP A 24 23.77 -3.73 -18.86
N ARG A 25 22.61 -3.16 -19.20
CA ARG A 25 21.60 -2.68 -18.25
C ARG A 25 20.27 -3.36 -18.52
N ARG A 26 20.21 -4.66 -18.21
CA ARG A 26 19.03 -5.53 -18.42
C ARG A 26 17.71 -4.96 -17.85
N TYR A 27 17.75 -4.03 -16.89
CA TYR A 27 16.58 -3.38 -16.30
C TYR A 27 16.80 -1.88 -16.04
N ARG A 28 15.75 -1.06 -16.20
CA ARG A 28 15.80 0.39 -15.90
C ARG A 28 15.90 0.64 -14.38
N LEU A 29 16.38 1.80 -13.94
CA LEU A 29 16.60 2.09 -12.50
C LEU A 29 15.38 1.77 -11.62
N LEU A 30 14.19 2.27 -11.98
CA LEU A 30 12.98 2.03 -11.19
C LEU A 30 12.52 0.57 -11.22
N GLU A 31 12.88 -0.16 -12.27
CA GLU A 31 12.62 -1.59 -12.36
C GLU A 31 13.59 -2.38 -11.47
N GLN A 32 14.86 -1.97 -11.40
CA GLN A 32 15.82 -2.51 -10.43
C GLN A 32 15.32 -2.27 -9.00
N VAL A 33 14.81 -1.08 -8.68
CA VAL A 33 14.19 -0.77 -7.37
C VAL A 33 13.04 -1.72 -7.08
N ARG A 34 12.12 -1.92 -8.02
CA ARG A 34 10.98 -2.85 -7.85
C ARG A 34 11.44 -4.27 -7.65
N ARG A 35 12.39 -4.74 -8.45
CA ARG A 35 12.93 -6.10 -8.38
C ARG A 35 13.63 -6.34 -7.03
N ARG A 36 14.54 -5.46 -6.62
CA ARG A 36 15.21 -5.53 -5.32
C ARG A 36 14.22 -5.47 -4.16
N GLY A 37 13.18 -4.65 -4.28
CA GLY A 37 12.10 -4.58 -3.29
C GLY A 37 11.37 -5.91 -3.13
N ARG A 38 11.05 -6.58 -4.25
CA ARG A 38 10.42 -7.91 -4.25
C ARG A 38 11.34 -9.00 -3.73
N GLU A 39 12.63 -8.97 -4.08
CA GLU A 39 13.65 -9.90 -3.56
C GLU A 39 13.72 -9.82 -2.02
N ARG A 40 13.60 -8.60 -1.46
CA ARG A 40 13.54 -8.37 0.00
C ARG A 40 12.15 -8.53 0.61
N ARG A 41 11.16 -9.03 -0.15
CA ARG A 41 9.77 -9.26 0.28
C ARG A 41 9.06 -8.00 0.81
N TYR A 42 9.42 -6.82 0.32
CA TYR A 42 8.67 -5.61 0.62
C TYR A 42 7.27 -5.66 0.01
N SER A 43 6.31 -5.06 0.71
CA SER A 43 4.95 -4.93 0.18
C SER A 43 4.94 -4.06 -1.09
N GLU A 44 4.04 -4.34 -2.03
CA GLU A 44 3.87 -3.51 -3.23
C GLU A 44 3.60 -2.04 -2.89
N ARG A 45 2.95 -1.76 -1.74
CA ARG A 45 2.75 -0.39 -1.24
C ARG A 45 4.06 0.28 -0.83
N THR A 46 4.95 -0.45 -0.15
CA THR A 46 6.29 0.04 0.20
C THR A 46 7.10 0.32 -1.06
N ILE A 47 7.07 -0.61 -2.03
CA ILE A 47 7.77 -0.44 -3.31
C ILE A 47 7.23 0.78 -4.06
N ALA A 48 5.91 0.96 -4.12
CA ALA A 48 5.28 2.12 -4.76
C ALA A 48 5.68 3.43 -4.07
N ALA A 49 5.69 3.48 -2.74
CA ALA A 49 6.16 4.64 -1.98
C ALA A 49 7.63 4.96 -2.27
N TYR A 50 8.49 3.94 -2.31
CA TYR A 50 9.91 4.14 -2.63
C TYR A 50 10.10 4.65 -4.05
N VAL A 51 9.44 4.04 -5.03
CA VAL A 51 9.47 4.51 -6.43
C VAL A 51 8.97 5.96 -6.54
N HIS A 52 7.93 6.32 -5.79
CA HIS A 52 7.42 7.69 -5.74
C HIS A 52 8.50 8.67 -5.24
N TRP A 53 9.11 8.41 -4.09
CA TRP A 53 10.14 9.29 -3.53
C TRP A 53 11.40 9.37 -4.39
N ILE A 54 11.85 8.25 -4.94
CA ILE A 54 13.00 8.21 -5.85
C ILE A 54 12.72 9.03 -7.11
N ARG A 55 11.52 8.94 -7.69
CA ARG A 55 11.12 9.79 -8.83
C ARG A 55 11.16 11.27 -8.48
N ARG A 56 10.62 11.65 -7.31
CA ARG A 56 10.64 13.06 -6.87
C ARG A 56 12.05 13.59 -6.69
N PHE A 57 12.93 12.80 -6.07
CA PHE A 57 14.35 13.13 -5.92
C PHE A 57 15.04 13.35 -7.28
N VAL A 58 14.86 12.41 -8.21
CA VAL A 58 15.43 12.51 -9.56
C VAL A 58 14.89 13.75 -10.31
N ILE A 59 13.60 14.06 -10.17
CA ILE A 59 13.01 15.25 -10.82
C ILE A 59 13.55 16.55 -10.22
N HIS A 60 13.75 16.59 -8.89
CA HIS A 60 14.26 17.76 -8.20
C HIS A 60 15.69 18.14 -8.66
N PHE A 61 16.54 17.14 -8.94
CA PHE A 61 17.87 17.34 -9.51
C PHE A 61 17.92 17.16 -11.03
N GLU A 62 16.93 17.70 -11.72
CA GLU A 62 16.92 17.83 -13.20
C GLU A 62 17.13 16.51 -13.96
N ARG A 63 16.66 15.40 -13.39
CA ARG A 63 16.78 14.04 -13.96
C ARG A 63 18.21 13.51 -14.05
N ARG A 64 19.15 14.08 -13.30
CA ARG A 64 20.49 13.51 -13.09
C ARG A 64 20.39 12.10 -12.52
N HIS A 65 21.31 11.23 -12.93
CA HIS A 65 21.27 9.86 -12.47
C HIS A 65 21.69 9.80 -10.99
N PRO A 66 20.98 9.08 -10.09
CA PRO A 66 21.34 9.05 -8.67
C PRO A 66 22.74 8.55 -8.32
N ARG A 67 23.46 7.90 -9.25
CA ARG A 67 24.88 7.56 -9.07
C ARG A 67 25.80 8.79 -9.09
N GLU A 68 25.37 9.87 -9.72
CA GLU A 68 26.09 11.14 -9.80
C GLU A 68 25.70 12.09 -8.66
N LEU A 69 24.72 11.69 -7.84
CA LEU A 69 24.18 12.47 -6.75
C LEU A 69 24.65 11.81 -5.45
N GLY A 70 25.62 12.43 -4.77
CA GLY A 70 26.13 11.95 -3.50
C GLY A 70 25.21 12.27 -2.30
N PRO A 71 25.70 11.93 -1.09
CA PRO A 71 25.08 12.24 0.20
C PRO A 71 24.49 13.63 0.39
N GLU A 72 25.20 14.64 -0.10
CA GLU A 72 24.88 16.06 -0.03
C GLU A 72 23.57 16.40 -0.72
N TYR A 73 23.29 15.81 -1.88
CA TYR A 73 22.04 16.01 -2.60
C TYR A 73 20.85 15.37 -1.86
N VAL A 74 21.08 14.27 -1.13
CA VAL A 74 20.05 13.70 -0.27
C VAL A 74 19.73 14.64 0.90
N ARG A 75 20.75 15.27 1.52
CA ARG A 75 20.54 16.31 2.55
C ARG A 75 19.73 17.47 1.99
N GLU A 76 20.15 18.01 0.86
CA GLU A 76 19.49 19.14 0.20
C GLU A 76 18.02 18.82 -0.10
N PHE A 77 17.73 17.66 -0.69
CA PHE A 77 16.36 17.26 -0.97
C PHE A 77 15.51 17.09 0.29
N LEU A 78 16.06 16.52 1.37
CA LEU A 78 15.33 16.39 2.63
C LEU A 78 15.10 17.74 3.31
N SER A 79 16.03 18.69 3.18
CA SER A 79 15.87 20.08 3.63
C SER A 79 14.81 20.82 2.81
N PHE A 80 14.81 20.66 1.48
CA PHE A 80 13.76 21.18 0.59
C PHE A 80 12.37 20.67 1.02
N LEU A 81 12.25 19.36 1.30
CA LEU A 81 10.99 18.79 1.78
C LEU A 81 10.54 19.40 3.12
N ALA A 82 11.45 19.64 4.05
CA ALA A 82 11.11 20.17 5.37
C ALA A 82 10.82 21.68 5.36
N ASN A 83 11.62 22.46 4.65
CA ASN A 83 11.61 23.92 4.76
C ASN A 83 10.76 24.59 3.68
N GLU A 84 10.74 24.04 2.46
CA GLU A 84 10.00 24.65 1.35
C GLU A 84 8.65 23.96 1.12
N GLN A 85 8.61 22.63 1.21
CA GLN A 85 7.35 21.89 1.08
C GLN A 85 6.62 21.69 2.41
N CYS A 86 7.24 22.06 3.53
CA CYS A 86 6.67 21.96 4.87
C CYS A 86 6.05 20.58 5.17
N VAL A 87 6.68 19.49 4.69
CA VAL A 87 6.11 18.15 4.87
C VAL A 87 6.25 17.69 6.32
N ALA A 88 5.31 16.88 6.78
CA ALA A 88 5.40 16.26 8.10
C ALA A 88 6.66 15.38 8.25
N ALA A 89 7.19 15.29 9.47
CA ALA A 89 8.37 14.46 9.79
C ALA A 89 8.23 12.99 9.34
N SER A 90 7.03 12.40 9.44
CA SER A 90 6.77 11.03 8.97
C SER A 90 6.91 10.89 7.45
N THR A 91 6.56 11.93 6.70
CA THR A 91 6.69 12.01 5.24
C THR A 91 8.16 12.13 4.84
N GLN A 92 8.91 13.00 5.51
CA GLN A 92 10.36 13.13 5.32
C GLN A 92 11.09 11.82 5.63
N ASN A 93 10.71 11.14 6.72
CA ASN A 93 11.28 9.83 7.07
C ASN A 93 10.98 8.75 6.02
N GLN A 94 9.83 8.79 5.35
CA GLN A 94 9.52 7.89 4.26
C GLN A 94 10.40 8.16 3.04
N ALA A 95 10.66 9.43 2.73
CA ALA A 95 11.59 9.83 1.67
C ALA A 95 13.03 9.37 1.99
N LEU A 96 13.51 9.62 3.21
CA LEU A 96 14.82 9.15 3.67
C LEU A 96 14.94 7.63 3.55
N ALA A 97 13.94 6.86 4.01
CA ALA A 97 13.96 5.41 3.90
C ALA A 97 14.04 4.93 2.44
N ALA A 98 13.32 5.59 1.52
CA ALA A 98 13.36 5.28 0.10
C ALA A 98 14.73 5.55 -0.53
N LEU A 99 15.36 6.68 -0.18
CA LEU A 99 16.68 7.06 -0.69
C LEU A 99 17.77 6.16 -0.11
N THR A 100 17.73 5.87 1.20
CA THR A 100 18.63 4.89 1.81
C THR A 100 18.51 3.52 1.12
N PHE A 101 17.28 3.07 0.83
CA PHE A 101 17.08 1.83 0.09
C PHE A 101 17.64 1.89 -1.34
N LEU A 102 17.51 3.03 -2.04
CA LEU A 102 18.10 3.22 -3.36
C LEU A 102 19.63 3.08 -3.31
N TYR A 103 20.31 3.84 -2.45
CA TYR A 103 21.77 3.89 -2.43
C TYR A 103 22.39 2.61 -1.88
N VAL A 104 21.91 2.14 -0.72
CA VAL A 104 22.45 0.94 -0.05
C VAL A 104 21.93 -0.34 -0.71
N GLY A 105 20.62 -0.40 -0.99
CA GLY A 105 19.95 -1.63 -1.37
C GLY A 105 19.92 -1.93 -2.87
N VAL A 106 20.02 -0.89 -3.72
CA VAL A 106 19.93 -1.04 -5.18
C VAL A 106 21.26 -0.71 -5.84
N LEU A 107 21.83 0.46 -5.54
CA LEU A 107 23.06 0.94 -6.16
C LEU A 107 24.33 0.34 -5.55
N GLN A 108 24.24 -0.25 -4.35
CA GLN A 108 25.38 -0.79 -3.59
C GLN A 108 26.50 0.25 -3.42
N ALA A 109 26.13 1.53 -3.35
CA ALA A 109 27.08 2.58 -3.02
C ALA A 109 27.44 2.45 -1.53
N PRO A 110 28.69 2.74 -1.14
CA PRO A 110 29.06 2.95 0.26
C PRO A 110 28.34 4.21 0.73
N PHE A 111 27.07 4.06 1.06
CA PHE A 111 26.25 5.10 1.62
C PHE A 111 26.38 4.98 3.14
N ASP A 112 27.61 5.19 3.60
CA ASP A 112 27.92 5.29 5.01
C ASP A 112 26.99 6.34 5.58
N ARG A 113 26.13 5.90 6.51
CA ARG A 113 24.97 6.63 7.04
C ARG A 113 25.25 8.13 7.02
N LEU A 114 24.59 8.83 6.09
CA LEU A 114 24.71 10.27 5.87
C LEU A 114 25.00 11.00 7.20
N PRO A 115 26.27 11.38 7.47
CA PRO A 115 26.59 11.99 8.74
C PRO A 115 25.74 13.25 8.89
N GLY A 116 25.00 13.35 10.00
CA GLY A 116 24.08 14.46 10.26
C GLY A 116 22.64 14.30 9.75
N ILE A 117 22.28 13.24 9.01
CA ILE A 117 20.87 12.94 8.72
C ILE A 117 20.34 11.91 9.70
N SER A 118 19.67 12.39 10.73
CA SER A 118 18.85 11.56 11.60
C SER A 118 17.39 11.60 11.13
N PRO A 119 16.62 10.52 11.33
CA PRO A 119 15.17 10.55 11.13
C PRO A 119 14.55 11.72 11.90
N ALA A 120 13.68 12.48 11.23
CA ALA A 120 12.96 13.56 11.87
C ALA A 120 12.07 13.01 12.98
N ARG A 121 12.08 13.67 14.14
CA ARG A 121 11.26 13.28 15.28
C ARG A 121 9.80 13.57 14.95
N ALA A 122 9.04 12.51 14.69
CA ALA A 122 7.59 12.62 14.57
C ALA A 122 6.96 12.68 15.98
N GLU A 123 6.19 13.73 16.25
CA GLU A 123 5.38 13.81 17.47
C GLU A 123 4.37 12.67 17.51
N ARG A 124 4.32 11.97 18.66
CA ARG A 124 3.31 10.93 18.90
C ARG A 124 2.03 11.62 19.35
N ARG A 125 1.07 11.77 18.43
CA ARG A 125 -0.28 12.25 18.79
C ARG A 125 -1.04 11.15 19.51
N VAL A 126 -1.80 11.54 20.54
CA VAL A 126 -2.76 10.64 21.20
C VAL A 126 -3.84 10.30 20.17
N PRO A 127 -4.17 9.01 19.96
CA PRO A 127 -5.25 8.64 19.05
C PRO A 127 -6.58 9.24 19.54
N THR A 128 -7.25 10.01 18.69
CA THR A 128 -8.64 10.41 18.92
C THR A 128 -9.53 9.20 18.64
N VAL A 129 -10.30 8.75 19.63
CA VAL A 129 -11.21 7.62 19.52
C VAL A 129 -12.66 8.11 19.51
N LEU A 130 -13.51 7.49 18.70
CA LEU A 130 -14.94 7.76 18.70
C LEU A 130 -15.60 7.08 19.91
N SER A 131 -16.51 7.80 20.57
CA SER A 131 -17.40 7.25 21.59
C SER A 131 -18.41 6.27 20.98
N GLN A 132 -19.02 5.42 21.82
CA GLN A 132 -20.07 4.51 21.38
C GLN A 132 -21.25 5.23 20.71
N ARG A 133 -21.59 6.43 21.21
CA ARG A 133 -22.66 7.28 20.64
C ARG A 133 -22.32 7.77 19.24
N GLU A 134 -21.08 8.21 19.02
CA GLU A 134 -20.61 8.66 17.71
C GLU A 134 -20.54 7.51 16.71
N ILE A 135 -20.11 6.32 17.15
CA ILE A 135 -20.15 5.11 16.32
C ILE A 135 -21.58 4.73 15.93
N GLY A 136 -22.54 4.82 16.87
CA GLY A 136 -23.95 4.62 16.57
C GLY A 136 -24.44 5.54 15.46
N ARG A 137 -24.22 6.86 15.62
CA ARG A 137 -24.58 7.86 14.60
C ARG A 137 -23.89 7.61 13.26
N LEU A 138 -22.61 7.22 13.27
CA LEU A 138 -21.89 6.89 12.04
C LEU A 138 -22.54 5.70 11.32
N LEU A 139 -22.90 4.65 12.05
CA LEU A 139 -23.53 3.45 11.48
C LEU A 139 -24.97 3.68 10.97
N GLU A 140 -25.65 4.72 11.45
CA GLU A 140 -26.96 5.16 10.94
C GLU A 140 -26.87 5.83 9.56
N HIS A 141 -25.72 6.40 9.20
CA HIS A 141 -25.49 7.09 7.92
C HIS A 141 -24.77 6.20 6.89
N LEU A 142 -24.60 4.92 7.19
CA LEU A 142 -23.95 3.95 6.31
C LEU A 142 -24.92 2.85 5.97
N ASP A 143 -24.92 2.43 4.70
CA ASP A 143 -25.73 1.31 4.22
C ASP A 143 -24.87 0.25 3.51
N GLY A 144 -25.44 -0.93 3.30
CA GLY A 144 -24.84 -2.00 2.50
C GLY A 144 -23.45 -2.45 2.97
N VAL A 145 -22.53 -2.62 2.00
CA VAL A 145 -21.17 -3.13 2.24
C VAL A 145 -20.33 -2.19 3.12
N PRO A 146 -20.31 -0.85 2.91
CA PRO A 146 -19.61 0.06 3.82
C PRO A 146 -20.04 -0.08 5.28
N ARG A 147 -21.36 -0.17 5.54
CA ARG A 147 -21.89 -0.37 6.89
C ARG A 147 -21.38 -1.67 7.51
N LEU A 148 -21.47 -2.77 6.76
CA LEU A 148 -20.98 -4.08 7.20
C LEU A 148 -19.47 -4.04 7.48
N ALA A 149 -18.68 -3.42 6.62
CA ALA A 149 -17.23 -3.31 6.79
C ALA A 149 -16.88 -2.55 8.08
N VAL A 150 -17.52 -1.40 8.34
CA VAL A 150 -17.31 -0.62 9.56
C VAL A 150 -17.75 -1.41 10.80
N LEU A 151 -18.89 -2.12 10.73
CA LEU A 151 -19.38 -2.95 11.83
C LEU A 151 -18.42 -4.10 12.17
N VAL A 152 -17.90 -4.80 11.17
CA VAL A 152 -16.91 -5.88 11.34
C VAL A 152 -15.59 -5.31 11.88
N MET A 153 -15.12 -4.18 11.33
CA MET A 153 -13.90 -3.53 11.80
C MET A 153 -13.98 -3.09 13.25
N TYR A 154 -15.07 -2.40 13.62
CA TYR A 154 -15.30 -1.93 14.98
C TYR A 154 -15.47 -3.10 15.96
N GLY A 155 -16.32 -4.06 15.61
CA GLY A 155 -16.65 -5.19 16.46
C GLY A 155 -15.53 -6.22 16.63
N SER A 156 -14.64 -6.33 15.64
CA SER A 156 -13.59 -7.36 15.59
C SER A 156 -12.17 -6.78 15.62
N GLY A 157 -12.02 -5.46 15.73
CA GLY A 157 -10.73 -4.77 15.77
C GLY A 157 -9.89 -4.95 14.50
N LEU A 158 -10.52 -5.09 13.33
CA LEU A 158 -9.81 -5.27 12.06
C LEU A 158 -9.34 -3.94 11.49
N ARG A 159 -8.16 -3.93 10.88
CA ARG A 159 -7.73 -2.83 10.01
C ARG A 159 -8.53 -2.86 8.71
N VAL A 160 -8.69 -1.69 8.08
CA VAL A 160 -9.38 -1.56 6.77
C VAL A 160 -8.91 -2.62 5.78
N ARG A 161 -7.59 -2.75 5.58
CA ARG A 161 -7.05 -3.73 4.63
C ARG A 161 -7.37 -5.18 5.03
N GLU A 162 -7.27 -5.50 6.32
CA GLU A 162 -7.55 -6.85 6.82
C GLU A 162 -9.02 -7.20 6.53
N CYS A 163 -9.95 -6.28 6.81
CA CYS A 163 -11.38 -6.43 6.53
C CYS A 163 -11.67 -6.60 5.03
N LEU A 164 -11.10 -5.75 4.18
CA LEU A 164 -11.32 -5.78 2.73
C LEU A 164 -10.71 -6.99 2.03
N THR A 165 -9.78 -7.70 2.67
CA THR A 165 -9.13 -8.91 2.12
C THR A 165 -9.61 -10.21 2.76
N LEU A 166 -10.65 -10.16 3.61
CA LEU A 166 -11.23 -11.36 4.21
C LEU A 166 -11.76 -12.30 3.14
N ARG A 167 -11.54 -13.59 3.34
CA ARG A 167 -12.13 -14.65 2.52
C ARG A 167 -13.24 -15.34 3.28
N VAL A 168 -14.15 -16.01 2.55
CA VAL A 168 -15.24 -16.78 3.16
C VAL A 168 -14.69 -17.81 4.18
N ARG A 169 -13.59 -18.49 3.84
CA ARG A 169 -12.92 -19.47 4.71
C ARG A 169 -12.27 -18.89 5.98
N ASP A 170 -12.14 -17.57 6.05
CA ASP A 170 -11.54 -16.88 7.19
C ASP A 170 -12.59 -16.55 8.26
N ILE A 171 -13.88 -16.78 7.98
CA ILE A 171 -15.00 -16.44 8.86
C ILE A 171 -15.64 -17.73 9.37
N ASP A 172 -15.63 -17.91 10.68
CA ASP A 172 -16.36 -18.98 11.36
C ASP A 172 -17.51 -18.35 12.15
N LEU A 173 -18.74 -18.47 11.62
CA LEU A 173 -19.94 -17.90 12.23
C LEU A 173 -20.38 -18.68 13.47
N ASP A 174 -20.09 -19.99 13.53
CA ASP A 174 -20.49 -20.86 14.62
C ASP A 174 -19.63 -20.60 15.85
N ARG A 175 -18.31 -20.52 15.66
CA ARG A 175 -17.34 -20.14 16.70
C ARG A 175 -17.30 -18.64 16.95
N ARG A 176 -17.89 -17.84 16.05
CA ARG A 176 -17.83 -16.36 16.06
C ARG A 176 -16.38 -15.87 16.07
N GLU A 177 -15.59 -16.39 15.14
CA GLU A 177 -14.18 -16.05 15.00
C GLU A 177 -13.86 -15.62 13.56
N ILE A 178 -12.88 -14.72 13.42
CA ILE A 178 -12.29 -14.32 12.15
C ILE A 178 -10.79 -14.63 12.18
N VAL A 179 -10.30 -15.36 11.20
CA VAL A 179 -8.88 -15.63 10.99
C VAL A 179 -8.29 -14.52 10.13
N VAL A 180 -7.56 -13.61 10.75
CA VAL A 180 -6.84 -12.54 10.04
C VAL A 180 -5.51 -13.07 9.55
N ARG A 181 -5.40 -13.24 8.22
CA ARG A 181 -4.16 -13.70 7.57
C ARG A 181 -3.24 -12.55 7.21
N ALA A 182 -1.93 -12.81 7.24
CA ALA A 182 -0.90 -11.85 6.83
C ALA A 182 -1.04 -10.48 7.54
N GLY A 183 -1.22 -10.54 8.87
CA GLY A 183 -1.25 -9.36 9.73
C GLY A 183 0.09 -8.61 9.78
N LYS A 184 0.28 -7.75 10.79
CA LYS A 184 1.55 -7.02 10.94
C LYS A 184 2.71 -8.00 11.08
N GLY A 185 3.70 -7.89 10.18
CA GLY A 185 4.85 -8.80 10.15
C GLY A 185 4.54 -10.18 9.56
N ASP A 186 3.48 -10.29 8.75
CA ASP A 186 3.06 -11.55 8.10
C ASP A 186 2.63 -12.63 9.09
N LYS A 187 2.10 -12.22 10.25
CA LYS A 187 1.60 -13.13 11.30
C LYS A 187 0.09 -13.25 11.23
N ASP A 188 -0.39 -14.48 11.30
CA ASP A 188 -1.80 -14.80 11.40
C ASP A 188 -2.29 -14.61 12.84
N ARG A 189 -3.53 -14.15 13.01
CA ARG A 189 -4.18 -14.05 14.33
C ARG A 189 -5.67 -14.33 14.23
N ARG A 190 -6.28 -14.77 15.33
CA ARG A 190 -7.74 -14.84 15.47
C ARG A 190 -8.28 -13.57 16.09
N ALA A 191 -9.43 -13.12 15.62
CA ALA A 191 -10.18 -12.00 16.14
C ALA A 191 -11.62 -12.44 16.44
N PRO A 192 -12.24 -11.95 17.52
CA PRO A 192 -13.64 -12.26 17.81
C PRO A 192 -14.54 -11.59 16.76
N LEU A 193 -15.58 -12.29 16.31
CA LEU A 193 -16.64 -11.71 15.48
C LEU A 193 -17.74 -11.16 16.38
N ALA A 194 -18.05 -9.86 16.24
CA ALA A 194 -19.14 -9.26 16.98
C ALA A 194 -20.50 -9.89 16.61
N VAL A 195 -21.30 -10.22 17.64
CA VAL A 195 -22.62 -10.85 17.49
C VAL A 195 -23.55 -9.97 16.64
N SER A 196 -23.47 -8.65 16.79
CA SER A 196 -24.24 -7.68 16.01
C SER A 196 -23.93 -7.70 14.51
N ALA A 197 -22.73 -8.14 14.12
CA ALA A 197 -22.32 -8.24 12.73
C ALA A 197 -22.78 -9.53 12.04
N ALA A 198 -23.05 -10.60 12.80
CA ALA A 198 -23.33 -11.92 12.25
C ALA A 198 -24.54 -11.96 11.30
N PRO A 199 -25.69 -11.33 11.58
CA PRO A 199 -26.84 -11.35 10.67
C PRO A 199 -26.56 -10.64 9.34
N ALA A 200 -25.91 -9.48 9.39
CA ALA A 200 -25.54 -8.72 8.21
C ALA A 200 -24.47 -9.44 7.38
N LEU A 201 -23.52 -10.10 8.06
CA LEU A 201 -22.47 -10.89 7.43
C LEU A 201 -23.04 -12.15 6.76
N ARG A 202 -23.97 -12.86 7.42
CA ARG A 202 -24.68 -14.02 6.86
C ARG A 202 -25.38 -13.64 5.55
N ARG A 203 -26.18 -12.57 5.57
CA ARG A 203 -26.88 -12.05 4.38
C ARG A 203 -25.90 -11.74 3.26
N HIS A 204 -24.80 -11.05 3.58
CA HIS A 204 -23.77 -10.74 2.60
C HIS A 204 -23.13 -11.99 2.00
N LEU A 205 -22.83 -13.01 2.81
CA LEU A 205 -22.26 -14.27 2.32
C LEU A 205 -23.23 -15.01 1.40
N ASP A 206 -24.52 -15.05 1.74
CA ASP A 206 -25.54 -15.71 0.94
C ASP A 206 -25.74 -14.98 -0.42
N GLU A 207 -25.76 -13.65 -0.42
CA GLU A 207 -25.78 -12.83 -1.65
C GLU A 207 -24.56 -13.11 -2.55
N ARG A 208 -23.36 -13.19 -1.95
CA ARG A 208 -22.10 -13.46 -2.66
C ARG A 208 -22.05 -14.89 -3.19
N GLN A 209 -22.59 -15.86 -2.45
CA GLN A 209 -22.72 -17.23 -2.90
C GLN A 209 -23.64 -17.33 -4.13
N GLY A 210 -24.79 -16.63 -4.10
CA GLY A 210 -25.69 -16.57 -5.25
C GLY A 210 -25.07 -15.91 -6.49
N LEU A 211 -24.27 -14.85 -6.30
CA LEU A 211 -23.47 -14.25 -7.38
C LEU A 211 -22.44 -15.24 -7.94
N HIS A 212 -21.68 -15.91 -7.05
CA HIS A 212 -20.68 -16.88 -7.46
C HIS A 212 -21.27 -18.03 -8.29
N PHE A 213 -22.42 -18.58 -7.88
CA PHE A 213 -23.10 -19.61 -8.67
C PHE A 213 -23.59 -19.11 -10.04
N ARG A 214 -24.01 -17.85 -10.14
CA ARG A 214 -24.35 -17.25 -11.44
C ARG A 214 -23.11 -17.11 -12.33
N ASP A 215 -22.01 -16.60 -11.78
CA ASP A 215 -20.75 -16.46 -12.50
C ASP A 215 -20.26 -17.82 -13.03
N LEU A 216 -20.32 -18.87 -12.20
CA LEU A 216 -19.97 -20.24 -12.61
C LEU A 216 -20.82 -20.75 -13.78
N LYS A 217 -22.15 -20.51 -13.74
CA LYS A 217 -23.05 -20.89 -14.85
C LYS A 217 -22.73 -20.15 -16.15
N LEU A 218 -22.23 -18.93 -16.05
CA LEU A 218 -21.80 -18.11 -17.19
C LEU A 218 -20.36 -18.41 -17.64
N GLY A 219 -19.67 -19.36 -17.01
CA GLY A 219 -18.26 -19.67 -17.28
C GLY A 219 -17.28 -18.59 -16.83
N ILE A 220 -17.73 -17.62 -16.04
CA ILE A 220 -16.89 -16.53 -15.52
C ILE A 220 -16.09 -17.06 -14.33
N ARG A 221 -14.76 -17.09 -14.45
CA ARG A 221 -13.86 -17.44 -13.35
C ARG A 221 -13.41 -16.18 -12.62
N CYS A 222 -13.98 -15.94 -11.44
CA CYS A 222 -13.62 -14.82 -10.58
C CYS A 222 -12.55 -15.23 -9.54
N THR A 223 -11.33 -15.59 -9.97
CA THR A 223 -10.25 -15.89 -9.00
C THR A 223 -9.39 -14.65 -8.74
N GLY A 224 -9.57 -14.03 -7.58
CA GLY A 224 -8.59 -13.12 -6.97
C GLY A 224 -7.36 -13.85 -6.40
N LEU A 225 -7.10 -15.08 -6.88
CA LEU A 225 -5.99 -15.89 -6.44
C LEU A 225 -4.70 -15.35 -7.06
N SER A 226 -3.63 -15.28 -6.27
CA SER A 226 -2.32 -14.99 -6.84
C SER A 226 -1.95 -16.10 -7.81
N PRO A 227 -1.29 -15.82 -8.94
CA PRO A 227 -0.77 -16.85 -9.84
C PRO A 227 0.13 -17.90 -9.16
N ALA A 228 0.71 -17.55 -8.00
CA ALA A 228 1.46 -18.50 -7.17
C ALA A 228 0.55 -19.46 -6.39
N LEU A 229 -0.61 -18.99 -5.93
CA LEU A 229 -1.63 -19.81 -5.26
C LEU A 229 -2.37 -20.69 -6.26
N GLU A 230 -2.71 -20.18 -7.44
CA GLU A 230 -3.31 -20.99 -8.52
C GLU A 230 -2.38 -22.14 -8.95
N ARG A 231 -1.07 -21.88 -9.05
CA ARG A 231 -0.08 -22.94 -9.34
C ARG A 231 0.05 -23.96 -8.21
N LYS A 232 -0.12 -23.54 -6.95
CA LYS A 232 0.00 -24.43 -5.80
C LYS A 232 -1.28 -25.24 -5.56
N TYR A 233 -2.43 -24.69 -5.91
CA TYR A 233 -3.75 -25.31 -5.75
C TYR A 233 -4.54 -25.20 -7.06
N PRO A 234 -4.17 -25.97 -8.10
CA PRO A 234 -4.78 -25.85 -9.43
C PRO A 234 -6.22 -26.39 -9.53
N ARG A 235 -6.79 -26.92 -8.43
CA ARG A 235 -8.09 -27.59 -8.39
C ARG A 235 -9.02 -27.11 -7.26
N GLU A 236 -8.69 -25.99 -6.61
CA GLU A 236 -9.62 -25.30 -5.67
C GLU A 236 -10.45 -24.25 -6.40
#